data_AF-A0A933ZGR4-F1
#
_entry.id   AF-A0A933ZGR4-F1
#
_cell.length_a   1.000
_cell.length_b   1.000
_cell.length_c   1.000
_cell.angle_alpha   90.00
_cell.angle_beta   90.00
_cell.angle_gamma   90.00
#
_symmetry.space_group_name_H-M   'P 1'
#
loop_
_entity.id
_entity.type
_entity.pdbx_description
1 polymer ?
#
loop_
_entity_poly.entity_id
_entity_poly.type
_entity_poly.pdbx_seq_one_letter_code
_entity_poly.pdbx_strand_id
1 'polypeptide(L)'
;MLSWLNHHAGSFGFKRTVPSEDWHWEWWGQDNGTGPCNDNDKDNDGVVDKKDNCPGVKNGGQTDTDKDGKGDACDADDDGDGVKDAKDNCPKKKNPDQQDTDKDGKGDACDPDNDGDKIADGKDNCPLVSNHGQQDTGKDGKGDACDDDDDGDGTPDAKDNCPKTKNADQSDKDGDGKGDACEKDADTDGFDDAQDNCPAIANPEQIDTDADGKGDACDDDDDGDGVKDASDNCSLVANAGQADADKNGKGDACDTDADGDGVEDGADNCPTLDNPNQADSDEDGIGDACDDDLDGDGVPNDVDQCIDVAGDVESSEPGAGCESTGGPTGEPEPPAGASPDTSAFQGSSQAASCSSTPRHPGTFGLSLIALAAAAVAASARRSRRDSKTTCG
;
A
#
# COMPACT_ATOMS: atom_id res chain seq x y z
N MET A 1 -18.10 112.36 -37.71
CA MET A 1 -19.20 111.50 -38.22
C MET A 1 -18.68 110.07 -38.15
N LEU A 2 -19.13 109.13 -37.32
CA LEU A 2 -20.23 108.97 -36.36
C LEU A 2 -19.60 108.40 -35.06
N SER A 3 -19.85 108.96 -33.87
CA SER A 3 -20.96 108.68 -32.93
C SER A 3 -21.00 107.24 -32.35
N TRP A 4 -20.80 107.18 -31.02
CA TRP A 4 -21.62 106.46 -30.03
C TRP A 4 -21.07 105.19 -29.32
N LEU A 5 -21.25 105.19 -27.98
CA LEU A 5 -21.12 104.14 -26.93
C LEU A 5 -19.72 103.90 -26.33
N ASN A 6 -19.34 104.43 -25.15
CA ASN A 6 -19.92 104.37 -23.78
C ASN A 6 -19.71 103.00 -23.10
N HIS A 7 -18.76 102.87 -22.15
CA HIS A 7 -19.02 102.71 -20.71
C HIS A 7 -17.78 102.25 -19.91
N HIS A 8 -17.69 102.78 -18.68
CA HIS A 8 -16.89 102.36 -17.53
C HIS A 8 -15.44 102.86 -17.39
N ALA A 9 -15.40 104.04 -16.78
CA ALA A 9 -14.30 104.74 -16.15
C ALA A 9 -13.66 103.97 -14.99
N GLY A 10 -12.36 104.21 -14.82
CA GLY A 10 -11.60 103.86 -13.63
C GLY A 10 -10.15 104.33 -13.77
N SER A 11 -9.98 105.62 -14.05
CA SER A 11 -8.70 106.26 -14.34
C SER A 11 -7.83 106.43 -13.08
N PHE A 12 -6.55 106.10 -13.23
CA PHE A 12 -5.41 106.56 -12.45
C PHE A 12 -5.40 108.10 -12.27
N GLY A 13 -4.82 108.59 -11.16
CA GLY A 13 -4.55 110.02 -10.97
C GLY A 13 -3.93 110.44 -9.63
N PHE A 14 -2.59 110.46 -9.59
CA PHE A 14 -1.59 111.26 -8.82
C PHE A 14 -1.90 112.13 -7.56
N LYS A 15 -0.91 112.05 -6.63
CA LYS A 15 -0.28 113.03 -5.69
C LYS A 15 -0.74 114.51 -5.79
N ARG A 16 -0.75 115.40 -4.76
CA ARG A 16 -0.09 115.56 -3.43
C ARG A 16 -0.71 116.83 -2.78
N THR A 17 -0.84 116.93 -1.45
CA THR A 17 -0.43 118.11 -0.61
C THR A 17 -0.71 117.85 0.90
N VAL A 18 0.36 117.91 1.70
CA VAL A 18 0.50 117.83 3.19
C VAL A 18 -0.05 119.11 3.89
N PRO A 19 -0.28 119.19 5.24
CA PRO A 19 0.59 118.65 6.32
C PRO A 19 -0.05 118.19 7.67
N SER A 20 0.83 117.61 8.51
CA SER A 20 0.73 117.32 9.97
C SER A 20 -0.33 116.29 10.39
N GLU A 21 -0.07 115.21 11.12
CA GLU A 21 0.87 114.95 12.23
C GLU A 21 1.27 113.45 12.28
N ASP A 22 2.41 113.18 12.93
CA ASP A 22 2.87 111.93 13.55
C ASP A 22 2.47 110.57 12.96
N TRP A 23 3.44 109.93 12.28
CA TRP A 23 3.52 108.48 12.18
C TRP A 23 4.97 108.04 12.44
N HIS A 24 5.17 107.34 13.56
CA HIS A 24 6.34 106.48 13.79
C HIS A 24 6.33 105.35 12.74
N TRP A 25 7.50 105.08 12.18
CA TRP A 25 7.69 104.02 11.20
C TRP A 25 7.66 102.65 11.89
N GLU A 26 6.61 101.87 11.67
CA GLU A 26 6.72 100.41 11.67
C GLU A 26 7.29 100.00 10.31
N TRP A 27 8.50 99.44 10.31
CA TRP A 27 9.01 98.72 9.16
C TRP A 27 8.79 97.23 9.38
N TRP A 28 8.05 96.66 8.43
CA TRP A 28 7.75 95.25 8.27
C TRP A 28 8.99 94.53 7.73
N GLY A 29 9.51 93.58 8.49
CA GLY A 29 10.46 92.58 8.02
C GLY A 29 10.04 91.23 8.60
N GLN A 30 9.72 90.28 7.73
CA GLN A 30 9.62 88.87 8.12
C GLN A 30 10.98 88.45 8.66
N ASP A 31 10.99 87.93 9.89
CA ASP A 31 12.19 87.52 10.62
C ASP A 31 12.88 86.36 9.89
N ASN A 32 13.74 86.66 8.92
CA ASN A 32 14.80 85.77 8.47
C ASN A 32 15.90 85.83 9.54
N GLY A 33 15.83 84.89 10.50
CA GLY A 33 16.66 84.83 11.69
C GLY A 33 18.17 84.79 11.45
N THR A 34 18.82 85.95 11.56
CA THR A 34 20.28 86.05 11.77
C THR A 34 20.59 87.10 12.84
N GLY A 35 19.98 86.95 14.02
CA GLY A 35 20.48 87.56 15.26
C GLY A 35 21.60 86.71 15.88
N PRO A 36 22.42 87.23 16.81
CA PRO A 36 23.51 86.47 17.42
C PRO A 36 22.94 85.24 18.14
N CYS A 37 23.28 84.05 17.65
CA CYS A 37 22.72 82.76 18.03
C CYS A 37 22.95 82.47 19.53
N ASN A 38 21.97 82.79 20.37
CA ASN A 38 21.62 81.94 21.51
C ASN A 38 20.47 81.03 21.07
N ASP A 39 20.69 80.37 19.93
CA ASP A 39 19.77 79.35 19.45
C ASP A 39 20.02 78.13 20.33
N ASN A 40 19.05 77.80 21.18
CA ASN A 40 19.11 76.61 22.04
C ASN A 40 18.70 75.35 21.27
N ASP A 41 18.62 75.43 19.95
CA ASP A 41 18.32 74.36 18.98
C ASP A 41 19.33 74.52 17.83
N LYS A 42 20.51 73.92 18.02
CA LYS A 42 21.69 74.18 17.18
C LYS A 42 21.50 73.70 15.74
N ASP A 43 20.74 72.64 15.54
CA ASP A 43 20.51 72.12 14.20
C ASP A 43 19.19 72.58 13.59
N ASN A 44 18.29 73.21 14.35
CA ASN A 44 16.99 73.72 13.91
C ASN A 44 16.04 72.61 13.45
N ASP A 45 15.86 71.60 14.28
CA ASP A 45 14.93 70.49 14.06
C ASP A 45 13.64 70.56 14.91
N GLY A 46 13.56 71.55 15.80
CA GLY A 46 12.41 71.77 16.68
C GLY A 46 12.55 71.17 18.08
N VAL A 47 13.67 70.54 18.40
CA VAL A 47 14.01 70.02 19.73
C VAL A 47 15.17 70.81 20.31
N VAL A 48 15.03 71.27 21.56
CA VAL A 48 16.08 72.05 22.21
C VAL A 48 17.28 71.17 22.59
N ASP A 49 18.51 71.67 22.41
CA ASP A 49 19.79 70.97 22.62
C ASP A 49 19.89 70.15 23.91
N LYS A 50 19.23 70.59 25.00
CA LYS A 50 19.25 69.90 26.30
C LYS A 50 18.38 68.63 26.36
N LYS A 51 17.42 68.51 25.45
CA LYS A 51 16.51 67.37 25.31
C LYS A 51 16.77 66.60 24.02
N ASP A 52 17.57 67.18 23.15
CA ASP A 52 17.95 66.60 21.90
C ASP A 52 19.01 65.51 22.11
N ASN A 53 18.71 64.30 21.63
CA ASN A 53 19.63 63.16 21.64
C ASN A 53 20.61 63.18 20.45
N CYS A 54 20.46 64.13 19.51
CA CYS A 54 21.43 64.45 18.47
C CYS A 54 21.60 65.98 18.22
N PRO A 55 22.16 66.76 19.17
CA PRO A 55 22.26 68.24 19.12
C PRO A 55 23.01 68.90 17.95
N GLY A 56 23.44 68.15 16.94
CA GLY A 56 24.07 68.68 15.74
C GLY A 56 23.58 68.02 14.45
N VAL A 57 22.57 67.14 14.53
CA VAL A 57 22.01 66.42 13.39
C VAL A 57 20.49 66.38 13.56
N LYS A 58 19.80 67.12 12.69
CA LYS A 58 18.34 67.24 12.73
C LYS A 58 17.66 65.87 12.84
N ASN A 59 16.92 65.66 13.92
CA ASN A 59 16.21 64.41 14.16
C ASN A 59 14.94 64.57 15.01
N GLY A 60 14.18 65.65 14.87
CA GLY A 60 13.05 66.03 15.75
C GLY A 60 11.97 64.99 16.10
N GLY A 61 11.99 63.78 15.52
CA GLY A 61 11.31 62.60 16.05
C GLY A 61 11.99 61.93 17.26
N GLN A 62 13.22 62.32 17.61
CA GLN A 62 14.08 61.79 18.68
C GLN A 62 14.06 60.26 18.78
N THR A 63 14.13 59.55 17.65
CA THR A 63 14.24 58.08 17.68
C THR A 63 15.56 57.68 18.30
N ASP A 64 15.51 56.66 19.16
CA ASP A 64 16.60 56.13 19.97
C ASP A 64 16.25 54.66 20.23
N THR A 65 16.74 53.80 19.33
CA THR A 65 16.32 52.40 19.22
C THR A 65 16.85 51.57 20.41
N ASP A 66 18.11 51.77 20.80
CA ASP A 66 18.76 51.04 21.89
C ASP A 66 18.62 51.70 23.27
N LYS A 67 18.19 52.97 23.31
CA LYS A 67 17.99 53.77 24.53
C LYS A 67 19.27 54.04 25.30
N ASP A 68 20.41 54.14 24.61
CA ASP A 68 21.68 54.55 25.22
C ASP A 68 21.76 56.07 25.49
N GLY A 69 20.81 56.84 24.95
CA GLY A 69 20.70 58.29 25.08
C GLY A 69 21.29 59.08 23.91
N LYS A 70 21.80 58.40 22.87
CA LYS A 70 22.20 58.96 21.59
C LYS A 70 21.16 58.55 20.54
N GLY A 71 20.66 59.50 19.77
CA GLY A 71 19.58 59.20 18.81
C GLY A 71 20.09 58.49 17.56
N ASP A 72 19.25 57.70 16.90
CA ASP A 72 19.56 56.96 15.67
C ASP A 72 20.25 57.84 14.60
N ALA A 73 19.87 59.12 14.51
CA ALA A 73 20.41 60.03 13.50
C ALA A 73 21.91 60.35 13.68
N CYS A 74 22.44 60.16 14.88
CA CYS A 74 23.83 60.42 15.22
C CYS A 74 24.50 59.22 15.91
N ASP A 75 23.81 58.10 16.04
CA ASP A 75 24.39 56.82 16.41
C ASP A 75 25.20 56.20 15.27
N ALA A 76 26.11 55.29 15.63
CA ALA A 76 26.85 54.46 14.70
C ALA A 76 26.51 52.97 14.87
N ASP A 77 25.68 52.64 15.86
CA ASP A 77 25.16 51.33 16.24
C ASP A 77 23.77 51.60 16.85
N ASP A 78 22.79 51.85 15.98
CA ASP A 78 21.43 52.30 16.30
C ASP A 78 20.73 51.37 17.29
N ASP A 79 20.95 50.06 17.16
CA ASP A 79 20.30 49.07 18.01
C ASP A 79 21.17 48.58 19.16
N GLY A 80 22.48 48.83 19.18
CA GLY A 80 23.37 48.54 20.29
C GLY A 80 23.69 47.05 20.42
N ASP A 81 23.86 46.35 19.31
CA ASP A 81 24.21 44.93 19.24
C ASP A 81 25.73 44.66 19.07
N GLY A 82 26.50 45.72 18.80
CA GLY A 82 27.95 45.68 18.62
C GLY A 82 28.39 45.66 17.15
N VAL A 83 27.47 45.59 16.20
CA VAL A 83 27.70 45.76 14.77
C VAL A 83 27.31 47.19 14.38
N LYS A 84 28.18 47.88 13.64
CA LYS A 84 27.89 49.26 13.23
C LYS A 84 26.91 49.27 12.07
N ASP A 85 25.98 50.22 12.03
CA ASP A 85 24.91 50.35 11.02
C ASP A 85 25.39 50.20 9.58
N ALA A 86 26.59 50.71 9.27
CA ALA A 86 27.18 50.65 7.94
C ALA A 86 27.54 49.22 7.46
N LYS A 87 27.55 48.24 8.37
CA LYS A 87 27.82 46.83 8.11
C LYS A 87 26.73 45.92 8.67
N ASP A 88 25.77 46.51 9.37
CA ASP A 88 24.68 45.80 10.00
C ASP A 88 23.60 45.51 8.96
N ASN A 89 23.27 44.23 8.78
CA ASN A 89 22.19 43.81 7.89
C ASN A 89 20.80 43.97 8.54
N CYS A 90 20.71 44.33 9.83
CA CYS A 90 19.49 44.74 10.53
C CYS A 90 19.72 45.92 11.49
N PRO A 91 20.03 47.15 10.99
CA PRO A 91 20.43 48.31 11.82
C PRO A 91 19.47 48.78 12.92
N LYS A 92 18.29 48.20 13.06
CA LYS A 92 17.28 48.59 14.05
C LYS A 92 16.83 47.42 14.92
N LYS A 93 17.43 46.25 14.78
CA LYS A 93 17.05 45.03 15.48
C LYS A 93 18.26 44.14 15.68
N LYS A 94 18.69 44.08 16.95
CA LYS A 94 19.85 43.33 17.40
C LYS A 94 19.95 41.95 16.77
N ASN A 95 21.04 41.72 16.06
CA ASN A 95 21.46 40.44 15.52
C ASN A 95 23.00 40.38 15.38
N PRO A 96 23.73 40.25 16.51
CA PRO A 96 25.19 40.27 16.49
C PRO A 96 25.84 39.17 15.62
N ASP A 97 25.09 38.12 15.29
CA ASP A 97 25.53 37.02 14.43
C ASP A 97 25.42 37.33 12.94
N GLN A 98 24.63 38.35 12.56
CA GLN A 98 24.47 38.84 11.19
C GLN A 98 24.09 37.73 10.21
N GLN A 99 23.26 36.78 10.67
CA GLN A 99 22.72 35.73 9.80
C GLN A 99 21.85 36.36 8.69
N ASP A 100 21.97 35.82 7.49
CA ASP A 100 21.34 36.24 6.24
C ASP A 100 21.28 34.99 5.36
N THR A 101 20.19 34.24 5.52
CA THR A 101 20.03 32.88 5.00
C THR A 101 19.94 32.87 3.48
N ASP A 102 19.16 33.77 2.89
CA ASP A 102 19.00 33.90 1.43
C ASP A 102 20.04 34.82 0.75
N LYS A 103 20.81 35.58 1.53
CA LYS A 103 21.87 36.49 1.08
C LYS A 103 21.34 37.66 0.25
N ASP A 104 20.14 38.14 0.53
CA ASP A 104 19.57 39.32 -0.11
C ASP A 104 20.10 40.64 0.48
N GLY A 105 20.80 40.56 1.61
CA GLY A 105 21.43 41.67 2.31
C GLY A 105 20.60 42.25 3.47
N LYS A 106 19.40 41.73 3.73
CA LYS A 106 18.69 41.90 5.00
C LYS A 106 18.93 40.67 5.86
N GLY A 107 19.25 40.88 7.14
CA GLY A 107 19.50 39.75 8.04
C GLY A 107 18.21 39.05 8.48
N ASP A 108 18.34 37.78 8.90
CA ASP A 108 17.21 36.94 9.32
C ASP A 108 16.41 37.56 10.49
N ALA A 109 17.03 38.47 11.24
CA ALA A 109 16.33 39.18 12.29
C ALA A 109 15.29 40.18 11.75
N CYS A 110 15.49 40.76 10.57
CA CYS A 110 14.66 41.83 10.02
C CYS A 110 14.10 41.54 8.63
N ASP A 111 14.49 40.42 8.02
CA ASP A 111 13.84 39.93 6.82
C ASP A 111 12.44 39.36 7.15
N PRO A 112 11.39 39.68 6.37
CA PRO A 112 10.10 39.00 6.46
C PRO A 112 10.04 37.60 5.80
N ASP A 113 11.07 37.18 5.07
CA ASP A 113 11.17 35.96 4.26
C ASP A 113 12.64 35.51 4.21
N ASN A 114 13.14 34.88 5.27
CA ASN A 114 14.59 34.68 5.47
C ASN A 114 15.24 33.73 4.44
N ASP A 115 14.46 32.84 3.81
CA ASP A 115 14.98 31.89 2.82
C ASP A 115 14.66 32.27 1.36
N GLY A 116 13.91 33.36 1.16
CA GLY A 116 13.63 33.95 -0.14
C GLY A 116 12.72 33.11 -1.03
N ASP A 117 11.95 32.17 -0.47
CA ASP A 117 11.07 31.28 -1.23
C ASP A 117 9.72 31.90 -1.63
N LYS A 118 9.48 33.14 -1.16
CA LYS A 118 8.28 33.98 -1.34
C LYS A 118 7.13 33.63 -0.41
N ILE A 119 7.40 32.92 0.67
CA ILE A 119 6.48 32.66 1.75
C ILE A 119 7.03 33.37 2.98
N ALA A 120 6.23 34.27 3.55
CA ALA A 120 6.71 35.04 4.70
C ALA A 120 6.86 34.14 5.93
N ASP A 121 7.93 34.32 6.72
CA ASP A 121 8.31 33.50 7.89
C ASP A 121 7.14 33.11 8.79
N GLY A 122 6.24 34.06 9.08
CA GLY A 122 5.09 33.82 9.97
C GLY A 122 4.02 32.87 9.42
N LYS A 123 4.17 32.42 8.17
CA LYS A 123 3.32 31.44 7.49
C LYS A 123 4.11 30.28 6.92
N ASP A 124 5.43 30.34 7.04
CA ASP A 124 6.35 29.35 6.52
C ASP A 124 6.54 28.25 7.56
N ASN A 125 6.29 26.99 7.17
CA ASN A 125 6.54 25.84 8.02
C ASN A 125 8.03 25.41 8.04
N CYS A 126 8.88 26.04 7.22
CA CYS A 126 10.33 25.97 7.23
C CYS A 126 11.00 27.34 6.98
N PRO A 127 10.94 28.30 7.92
CA PRO A 127 11.35 29.70 7.68
C PRO A 127 12.81 29.98 7.30
N LEU A 128 13.66 28.95 7.22
CA LEU A 128 15.08 29.05 6.88
C LEU A 128 15.47 28.08 5.74
N VAL A 129 14.50 27.36 5.18
CA VAL A 129 14.74 26.33 4.17
C VAL A 129 13.65 26.42 3.11
N SER A 130 14.05 26.97 1.96
CA SER A 130 13.14 27.23 0.84
C SER A 130 12.30 26.00 0.48
N ASN A 131 10.98 26.11 0.64
CA ASN A 131 10.05 25.01 0.46
C ASN A 131 8.67 25.51 -0.02
N HIS A 132 8.64 26.18 -1.17
CA HIS A 132 7.45 26.79 -1.77
C HIS A 132 6.15 25.94 -1.80
N GLY A 133 6.26 24.61 -1.73
CA GLY A 133 5.13 23.69 -1.67
C GLY A 133 4.50 23.52 -0.29
N GLN A 134 5.17 23.93 0.80
CA GLN A 134 4.74 23.87 2.20
C GLN A 134 4.16 22.49 2.56
N GLN A 135 4.81 21.43 2.06
CA GLN A 135 4.47 20.07 2.46
C GLN A 135 4.74 19.91 3.96
N ASP A 136 3.84 19.20 4.63
CA ASP A 136 3.85 18.88 6.06
C ASP A 136 3.05 17.58 6.20
N THR A 137 3.75 16.47 5.98
CA THR A 137 3.18 15.12 5.91
C THR A 137 2.63 14.68 7.28
N GLY A 138 3.39 14.95 8.34
CA GLY A 138 3.04 14.66 9.75
C GLY A 138 1.99 15.60 10.35
N LYS A 139 1.77 16.78 9.75
CA LYS A 139 0.84 17.84 10.20
C LYS A 139 1.15 18.36 11.60
N ASP A 140 2.42 18.44 11.95
CA ASP A 140 2.87 18.95 13.24
C ASP A 140 3.23 20.46 13.18
N GLY A 141 3.19 21.05 11.98
CA GLY A 141 3.49 22.45 11.72
C GLY A 141 4.94 22.71 11.31
N LYS A 142 5.78 21.67 11.23
CA LYS A 142 7.12 21.70 10.66
C LYS A 142 7.06 21.10 9.25
N GLY A 143 7.62 21.78 8.27
CA GLY A 143 7.53 21.31 6.88
C GLY A 143 8.50 20.19 6.56
N ASP A 144 8.16 19.35 5.59
CA ASP A 144 9.00 18.22 5.15
C ASP A 144 10.44 18.64 4.79
N ALA A 145 10.64 19.87 4.34
CA ALA A 145 11.96 20.36 3.93
C ALA A 145 12.93 20.59 5.11
N CYS A 146 12.40 20.76 6.31
CA CYS A 146 13.16 21.01 7.52
C CYS A 146 12.82 20.02 8.63
N ASP A 147 11.94 19.05 8.37
CA ASP A 147 11.67 17.95 9.28
C ASP A 147 12.68 16.81 9.13
N ASP A 148 12.93 16.11 10.24
CA ASP A 148 13.81 14.93 10.28
C ASP A 148 12.98 13.62 10.40
N ASP A 149 11.65 13.75 10.56
CA ASP A 149 10.64 12.69 10.71
C ASP A 149 9.34 13.20 10.04
N ASP A 150 9.35 13.20 8.70
CA ASP A 150 8.36 13.80 7.81
C ASP A 150 6.92 13.35 8.15
N ASP A 151 6.73 12.08 8.51
CA ASP A 151 5.42 11.52 8.78
C ASP A 151 5.05 11.44 10.27
N GLY A 152 6.01 11.63 11.17
CA GLY A 152 5.82 11.65 12.61
C GLY A 152 5.42 10.29 13.19
N ASP A 153 6.01 9.19 12.73
CA ASP A 153 5.84 7.85 13.30
C ASP A 153 6.87 7.52 14.40
N GLY A 154 7.91 8.34 14.53
CA GLY A 154 9.01 8.19 15.50
C GLY A 154 10.29 7.62 14.92
N THR A 155 10.32 7.28 13.63
CA THR A 155 11.49 6.84 12.88
C THR A 155 12.01 7.99 12.02
N PRO A 156 13.27 8.46 12.21
CA PRO A 156 13.79 9.53 11.37
C PRO A 156 13.91 9.13 9.90
N ASP A 157 13.59 10.03 8.97
CA ASP A 157 13.54 9.80 7.51
C ASP A 157 14.75 9.04 6.94
N ALA A 158 15.93 9.32 7.49
CA ALA A 158 17.18 8.69 7.04
C ALA A 158 17.27 7.18 7.33
N LYS A 159 16.36 6.65 8.16
CA LYS A 159 16.25 5.24 8.55
C LYS A 159 14.87 4.66 8.28
N ASP A 160 13.94 5.49 7.87
CA ASP A 160 12.56 5.11 7.62
C ASP A 160 12.46 4.47 6.24
N ASN A 161 11.93 3.24 6.18
CA ASN A 161 11.65 2.56 4.91
C ASN A 161 10.37 3.06 4.22
N CYS A 162 9.57 3.90 4.89
CA CYS A 162 8.46 4.66 4.33
C CYS A 162 8.39 6.12 4.85
N PRO A 163 9.34 7.01 4.51
CA PRO A 163 9.48 8.37 5.09
C PRO A 163 8.27 9.31 4.97
N LYS A 164 7.19 8.92 4.30
CA LYS A 164 5.98 9.73 4.11
C LYS A 164 4.73 8.99 4.53
N THR A 165 4.83 7.83 5.17
CA THR A 165 3.70 6.96 5.50
C THR A 165 3.96 6.20 6.78
N LYS A 166 3.35 6.69 7.86
CA LYS A 166 3.56 6.20 9.21
C LYS A 166 3.55 4.68 9.30
N ASN A 167 4.66 4.10 9.74
CA ASN A 167 4.87 2.67 9.92
C ASN A 167 5.96 2.40 10.97
N ALA A 168 5.64 2.75 12.23
CA ALA A 168 6.59 2.66 13.34
C ALA A 168 7.16 1.25 13.62
N ASP A 169 6.59 0.21 13.02
CA ASP A 169 7.07 -1.17 13.06
C ASP A 169 8.15 -1.47 12.00
N GLN A 170 8.25 -0.63 10.97
CA GLN A 170 9.24 -0.70 9.88
C GLN A 170 9.25 -2.08 9.21
N SER A 171 8.05 -2.65 9.00
CA SER A 171 7.90 -3.91 8.28
C SER A 171 8.40 -3.77 6.84
N ASP A 172 9.13 -4.79 6.37
CA ASP A 172 9.76 -4.93 5.06
C ASP A 172 9.90 -6.44 4.84
N LYS A 173 8.83 -7.08 4.36
CA LYS A 173 8.75 -8.56 4.34
C LYS A 173 9.58 -9.19 3.23
N ASP A 174 9.67 -8.55 2.08
CA ASP A 174 10.49 -9.01 0.97
C ASP A 174 11.98 -8.64 1.12
N GLY A 175 12.29 -7.67 1.99
CA GLY A 175 13.64 -7.23 2.30
C GLY A 175 14.26 -6.35 1.21
N ASP A 176 13.44 -5.67 0.40
CA ASP A 176 13.93 -4.80 -0.68
C ASP A 176 14.40 -3.42 -0.19
N GLY A 177 14.07 -3.08 1.07
CA GLY A 177 14.44 -1.84 1.74
C GLY A 177 13.37 -0.74 1.66
N LYS A 178 12.26 -0.98 0.99
CA LYS A 178 11.03 -0.20 1.08
C LYS A 178 10.08 -0.89 2.07
N GLY A 179 9.24 -0.11 2.74
CA GLY A 179 8.34 -0.66 3.75
C GLY A 179 6.99 -1.06 3.19
N ASP A 180 6.41 -2.11 3.77
CA ASP A 180 5.08 -2.63 3.42
C ASP A 180 4.02 -1.51 3.37
N ALA A 181 4.08 -0.55 4.30
CA ALA A 181 3.08 0.51 4.43
C ALA A 181 3.02 1.48 3.24
N CYS A 182 4.11 1.61 2.48
CA CYS A 182 4.20 2.47 1.30
C CYS A 182 4.32 1.65 0.00
N GLU A 183 4.02 0.36 0.10
CA GLU A 183 3.95 -0.59 -1.00
C GLU A 183 2.51 -0.94 -1.34
N LYS A 184 2.36 -1.60 -2.48
CA LYS A 184 1.07 -2.09 -2.95
C LYS A 184 0.99 -3.60 -2.98
N ASP A 185 2.14 -4.23 -3.05
CA ASP A 185 2.41 -5.66 -3.20
C ASP A 185 3.62 -5.87 -2.29
N ALA A 186 3.35 -6.19 -1.03
CA ALA A 186 4.32 -6.14 0.07
C ALA A 186 5.30 -7.33 0.10
N ASP A 187 5.01 -8.40 -0.63
CA ASP A 187 5.90 -9.56 -0.76
C ASP A 187 6.40 -9.80 -2.20
N THR A 188 5.98 -8.94 -3.15
CA THR A 188 6.41 -8.88 -4.55
C THR A 188 6.12 -10.14 -5.36
N ASP A 189 5.04 -10.83 -5.03
CA ASP A 189 4.64 -12.07 -5.70
C ASP A 189 3.86 -11.83 -7.01
N GLY A 190 3.46 -10.58 -7.26
CA GLY A 190 2.74 -10.14 -8.44
C GLY A 190 1.26 -9.81 -8.22
N PHE A 191 0.77 -9.88 -6.99
CA PHE A 191 -0.57 -9.46 -6.59
C PHE A 191 -0.52 -8.27 -5.64
N ASP A 192 -1.31 -7.22 -5.91
CA ASP A 192 -1.47 -6.13 -4.95
C ASP A 192 -2.11 -6.70 -3.65
N ASP A 193 -1.69 -6.26 -2.46
CA ASP A 193 -2.14 -6.71 -1.12
C ASP A 193 -3.68 -6.80 -0.97
N ALA A 194 -4.42 -5.95 -1.72
CA ALA A 194 -5.88 -5.93 -1.69
C ALA A 194 -6.54 -7.08 -2.47
N GLN A 195 -5.76 -7.81 -3.26
CA GLN A 195 -6.17 -8.91 -4.13
C GLN A 195 -5.42 -10.20 -3.83
N ASP A 196 -4.39 -10.12 -2.99
CA ASP A 196 -3.54 -11.22 -2.54
C ASP A 196 -4.20 -11.95 -1.36
N ASN A 197 -4.31 -13.27 -1.45
CA ASN A 197 -4.84 -14.11 -0.37
C ASN A 197 -3.79 -14.44 0.72
N CYS A 198 -2.53 -14.05 0.51
CA CYS A 198 -1.45 -14.05 1.50
C CYS A 198 -0.54 -12.81 1.37
N PRO A 199 -0.99 -11.59 1.75
CA PRO A 199 -0.28 -10.30 1.58
C PRO A 199 1.07 -10.13 2.30
N ALA A 200 1.60 -11.21 2.84
CA ALA A 200 2.79 -11.25 3.65
C ALA A 200 3.75 -12.38 3.26
N ILE A 201 3.31 -13.31 2.41
CA ILE A 201 4.04 -14.52 2.06
C ILE A 201 3.84 -14.77 0.58
N ALA A 202 4.88 -14.49 -0.20
CA ALA A 202 4.81 -14.59 -1.65
C ALA A 202 4.29 -15.96 -2.11
N ASN A 203 3.15 -15.96 -2.78
CA ASN A 203 2.47 -17.15 -3.28
C ASN A 203 1.83 -16.85 -4.65
N PRO A 204 2.63 -16.72 -5.73
CA PRO A 204 2.16 -16.27 -7.05
C PRO A 204 1.07 -17.15 -7.69
N GLU A 205 0.83 -18.33 -7.13
CA GLU A 205 -0.17 -19.31 -7.57
C GLU A 205 -1.54 -19.08 -6.93
N GLN A 206 -1.59 -18.33 -5.81
CA GLN A 206 -2.80 -17.93 -5.09
C GLN A 206 -3.75 -19.12 -4.84
N ILE A 207 -3.17 -20.26 -4.47
CA ILE A 207 -3.92 -21.48 -4.10
C ILE A 207 -4.65 -21.19 -2.78
N ASP A 208 -5.90 -21.63 -2.72
CA ASP A 208 -6.85 -21.48 -1.61
C ASP A 208 -7.74 -22.73 -1.67
N THR A 209 -7.32 -23.78 -0.98
CA THR A 209 -7.85 -25.14 -1.12
C THR A 209 -9.27 -25.26 -0.54
N ASP A 210 -9.58 -24.58 0.57
CA ASP A 210 -10.90 -24.58 1.20
C ASP A 210 -11.82 -23.42 0.77
N ALA A 211 -11.29 -22.46 0.00
CA ALA A 211 -11.98 -21.28 -0.51
C ALA A 211 -12.49 -20.33 0.58
N ASP A 212 -11.81 -20.24 1.73
CA ASP A 212 -12.14 -19.30 2.80
C ASP A 212 -11.60 -17.88 2.56
N GLY A 213 -10.72 -17.73 1.55
CA GLY A 213 -10.09 -16.48 1.14
C GLY A 213 -8.68 -16.26 1.70
N LYS A 214 -8.14 -17.21 2.45
CA LYS A 214 -6.75 -17.27 2.91
C LYS A 214 -6.01 -18.30 2.06
N GLY A 215 -4.83 -17.93 1.54
CA GLY A 215 -4.09 -18.85 0.68
C GLY A 215 -3.34 -19.91 1.47
N ASP A 216 -3.16 -21.10 0.87
CA ASP A 216 -2.45 -22.23 1.48
C ASP A 216 -1.04 -21.84 2.02
N ALA A 217 -0.38 -20.87 1.39
CA ALA A 217 0.94 -20.40 1.82
C ALA A 217 0.95 -19.73 3.21
N CYS A 218 -0.19 -19.20 3.63
CA CYS A 218 -0.37 -18.55 4.92
C CYS A 218 -1.49 -19.18 5.75
N ASP A 219 -2.13 -20.24 5.24
CA ASP A 219 -3.06 -21.05 6.00
C ASP A 219 -2.37 -22.06 6.91
N ASP A 220 -3.07 -22.40 7.99
CA ASP A 220 -2.64 -23.36 9.01
C ASP A 220 -3.47 -24.66 8.93
N ASP A 221 -4.49 -24.70 8.05
CA ASP A 221 -5.56 -25.70 7.90
C ASP A 221 -6.10 -25.57 6.45
N ASP A 222 -5.26 -25.95 5.48
CA ASP A 222 -5.44 -25.65 4.05
C ASP A 222 -6.77 -26.18 3.47
N ASP A 223 -7.32 -27.28 4.00
CA ASP A 223 -8.56 -27.89 3.51
C ASP A 223 -9.80 -27.64 4.39
N GLY A 224 -9.62 -26.92 5.50
CA GLY A 224 -10.70 -26.45 6.38
C GLY A 224 -11.45 -27.57 7.09
N ASP A 225 -10.85 -28.75 7.29
CA ASP A 225 -11.48 -29.86 7.99
C ASP A 225 -11.46 -29.74 9.52
N GLY A 226 -10.66 -28.79 10.04
CA GLY A 226 -10.47 -28.50 11.46
C GLY A 226 -9.24 -29.14 12.08
N VAL A 227 -8.40 -29.81 11.30
CA VAL A 227 -7.10 -30.37 11.67
C VAL A 227 -6.01 -29.56 10.98
N LYS A 228 -5.18 -28.88 11.79
CA LYS A 228 -4.06 -28.09 11.25
C LYS A 228 -3.09 -28.94 10.41
N ASP A 229 -2.55 -28.41 9.32
CA ASP A 229 -1.67 -29.13 8.38
C ASP A 229 -0.49 -29.84 9.07
N ALA A 230 0.07 -29.21 10.10
CA ALA A 230 1.18 -29.76 10.88
C ALA A 230 0.85 -31.07 11.63
N SER A 231 -0.43 -31.41 11.75
CA SER A 231 -0.95 -32.62 12.39
C SER A 231 -1.95 -33.38 11.50
N ASP A 232 -2.12 -32.95 10.27
CA ASP A 232 -3.05 -33.52 9.29
C ASP A 232 -2.34 -34.56 8.43
N ASN A 233 -2.87 -35.77 8.38
CA ASN A 233 -2.37 -36.85 7.54
C ASN A 233 -2.80 -36.72 6.05
N CYS A 234 -3.65 -35.76 5.72
CA CYS A 234 -4.10 -35.38 4.39
C CYS A 234 -4.35 -33.86 4.24
N SER A 235 -3.33 -33.04 4.46
CA SER A 235 -3.41 -31.57 4.52
C SER A 235 -4.05 -30.81 3.33
N LEU A 236 -4.52 -31.46 2.28
CA LEU A 236 -5.20 -30.82 1.14
C LEU A 236 -6.52 -31.52 0.79
N VAL A 237 -6.97 -32.48 1.60
CA VAL A 237 -8.14 -33.33 1.37
C VAL A 237 -8.85 -33.58 2.69
N ALA A 238 -9.90 -32.79 2.91
CA ALA A 238 -10.62 -32.76 4.17
C ALA A 238 -11.02 -34.15 4.69
N ASN A 239 -10.49 -34.52 5.85
CA ASN A 239 -10.68 -35.81 6.48
C ASN A 239 -10.60 -35.75 8.01
N ALA A 240 -11.43 -34.91 8.64
CA ALA A 240 -11.41 -34.61 10.09
C ALA A 240 -11.34 -35.82 11.06
N GLY A 241 -11.66 -37.02 10.59
CA GLY A 241 -11.51 -38.28 11.33
C GLY A 241 -10.08 -38.83 11.38
N GLN A 242 -9.17 -38.35 10.53
CA GLN A 242 -7.75 -38.70 10.44
C GLN A 242 -7.52 -40.23 10.43
N ALA A 243 -8.35 -40.94 9.66
CA ALA A 243 -8.20 -42.38 9.47
C ALA A 243 -6.91 -42.66 8.67
N ASP A 244 -6.23 -43.75 9.04
CA ASP A 244 -4.92 -44.19 8.53
C ASP A 244 -4.82 -45.68 8.87
N ALA A 245 -5.40 -46.53 8.01
CA ALA A 245 -5.61 -47.94 8.29
C ALA A 245 -4.27 -48.70 8.45
N ASP A 246 -3.33 -48.46 7.53
CA ASP A 246 -2.01 -49.07 7.52
C ASP A 246 -0.99 -48.41 8.47
N LYS A 247 -1.29 -47.20 8.99
CA LYS A 247 -0.47 -46.41 9.92
C LYS A 247 0.84 -45.95 9.30
N ASN A 248 0.86 -45.69 7.99
CA ASN A 248 2.02 -45.18 7.29
C ASN A 248 2.20 -43.65 7.46
N GLY A 249 1.19 -42.95 8.00
CA GLY A 249 1.17 -41.51 8.24
C GLY A 249 0.53 -40.68 7.13
N LYS A 250 0.00 -41.32 6.08
CA LYS A 250 -0.83 -40.74 5.03
C LYS A 250 -2.26 -41.21 5.27
N GLY A 251 -3.22 -40.29 5.32
CA GLY A 251 -4.58 -40.66 5.68
C GLY A 251 -5.31 -41.37 4.55
N ASP A 252 -6.28 -42.20 4.90
CA ASP A 252 -7.09 -42.99 3.96
C ASP A 252 -7.72 -42.10 2.85
N ALA A 253 -8.05 -40.85 3.16
CA ALA A 253 -8.70 -39.93 2.22
C ALA A 253 -7.81 -39.46 1.06
N CYS A 254 -6.49 -39.44 1.29
CA CYS A 254 -5.49 -39.02 0.29
C CYS A 254 -4.53 -40.17 -0.06
N ASP A 255 -4.70 -41.35 0.55
CA ASP A 255 -4.04 -42.57 0.13
C ASP A 255 -4.70 -43.20 -1.12
N THR A 256 -3.92 -44.00 -1.83
CA THR A 256 -4.36 -44.75 -3.01
C THR A 256 -4.44 -46.25 -2.75
N ASP A 257 -3.97 -46.68 -1.59
CA ASP A 257 -3.87 -48.04 -1.06
C ASP A 257 -3.88 -47.89 0.46
N ALA A 258 -5.06 -47.69 1.04
CA ALA A 258 -5.21 -47.18 2.40
C ALA A 258 -4.85 -48.21 3.48
N ASP A 259 -4.92 -49.51 3.17
CA ASP A 259 -4.52 -50.59 4.08
C ASP A 259 -3.13 -51.19 3.77
N GLY A 260 -2.51 -50.80 2.66
CA GLY A 260 -1.13 -51.15 2.30
C GLY A 260 -0.97 -52.60 1.85
N ASP A 261 -2.04 -53.24 1.37
CA ASP A 261 -2.08 -54.65 0.99
C ASP A 261 -1.50 -54.89 -0.42
N GLY A 262 -1.33 -53.82 -1.20
CA GLY A 262 -0.79 -53.80 -2.55
C GLY A 262 -1.83 -53.77 -3.67
N VAL A 263 -3.11 -53.63 -3.35
CA VAL A 263 -4.23 -53.39 -4.27
C VAL A 263 -4.68 -51.94 -4.11
N GLU A 264 -4.78 -51.19 -5.22
CA GLU A 264 -5.24 -49.80 -5.14
C GLU A 264 -6.72 -49.75 -4.74
N ASP A 265 -7.13 -48.81 -3.89
CA ASP A 265 -8.48 -48.71 -3.30
C ASP A 265 -9.62 -48.81 -4.33
N GLY A 266 -9.40 -48.28 -5.54
CA GLY A 266 -10.39 -48.31 -6.63
C GLY A 266 -10.60 -49.69 -7.26
N ALA A 267 -9.73 -50.66 -6.98
CA ALA A 267 -9.80 -52.05 -7.42
C ALA A 267 -9.89 -53.03 -6.23
N ASP A 268 -9.86 -52.51 -5.00
CA ASP A 268 -9.86 -53.28 -3.77
C ASP A 268 -11.31 -53.54 -3.29
N ASN A 269 -11.63 -54.81 -3.01
CA ASN A 269 -12.92 -55.18 -2.45
C ASN A 269 -13.02 -55.01 -0.93
N CYS A 270 -11.91 -54.70 -0.23
CA CYS A 270 -11.86 -54.26 1.16
C CYS A 270 -10.85 -53.11 1.37
N PRO A 271 -11.12 -51.88 0.88
CA PRO A 271 -10.15 -50.78 0.81
C PRO A 271 -9.50 -50.27 2.12
N THR A 272 -9.85 -50.82 3.27
CA THR A 272 -9.33 -50.38 4.58
C THR A 272 -8.92 -51.56 5.46
N LEU A 273 -8.84 -52.77 4.90
CA LEU A 273 -8.54 -53.99 5.62
C LEU A 273 -7.76 -54.99 4.76
N ASP A 274 -6.46 -55.09 5.06
CA ASP A 274 -5.48 -55.91 4.33
C ASP A 274 -6.05 -57.28 3.92
N ASN A 275 -6.24 -57.45 2.61
CA ASN A 275 -6.67 -58.70 1.99
C ASN A 275 -6.07 -58.89 0.58
N PRO A 276 -4.73 -59.09 0.45
CA PRO A 276 -4.04 -59.09 -0.84
C PRO A 276 -4.50 -60.15 -1.85
N ASN A 277 -5.31 -61.12 -1.39
CA ASN A 277 -5.90 -62.17 -2.21
C ASN A 277 -7.25 -61.79 -2.83
N GLN A 278 -7.88 -60.70 -2.38
CA GLN A 278 -9.14 -60.17 -2.92
C GLN A 278 -10.22 -61.26 -3.02
N ALA A 279 -10.34 -62.06 -1.97
CA ALA A 279 -11.35 -63.12 -1.90
C ALA A 279 -12.74 -62.48 -1.73
N ASP A 280 -13.73 -63.05 -2.43
CA ASP A 280 -15.11 -62.59 -2.53
C ASP A 280 -15.94 -63.85 -2.85
N SER A 281 -16.49 -64.47 -1.81
CA SER A 281 -17.04 -65.83 -1.85
C SER A 281 -18.41 -65.92 -2.51
N ASP A 282 -19.21 -64.87 -2.42
CA ASP A 282 -20.56 -64.78 -2.99
C ASP A 282 -20.63 -63.89 -4.25
N GLU A 283 -19.50 -63.26 -4.63
CA GLU A 283 -19.32 -62.43 -5.81
C GLU A 283 -20.17 -61.14 -5.79
N ASP A 284 -20.42 -60.57 -4.60
CA ASP A 284 -21.21 -59.34 -4.44
C ASP A 284 -20.38 -58.04 -4.59
N GLY A 285 -19.05 -58.18 -4.58
CA GLY A 285 -18.07 -57.10 -4.72
C GLY A 285 -17.53 -56.54 -3.40
N ILE A 286 -17.96 -57.06 -2.26
CA ILE A 286 -17.37 -56.85 -0.93
C ILE A 286 -16.45 -58.03 -0.66
N GLY A 287 -15.23 -57.77 -0.18
CA GLY A 287 -14.29 -58.85 0.10
C GLY A 287 -14.60 -59.60 1.38
N ASP A 288 -14.28 -60.90 1.41
CA ASP A 288 -14.46 -61.80 2.56
C ASP A 288 -13.92 -61.21 3.89
N ALA A 289 -12.89 -60.36 3.81
CA ALA A 289 -12.25 -59.77 4.98
C ALA A 289 -13.14 -58.72 5.68
N CYS A 290 -13.95 -58.00 4.92
CA CYS A 290 -14.75 -56.86 5.37
C CYS A 290 -16.26 -57.08 5.14
N ASP A 291 -16.65 -58.30 4.81
CA ASP A 291 -18.04 -58.69 4.63
C ASP A 291 -18.69 -59.16 5.96
N ASP A 292 -19.91 -58.70 6.19
CA ASP A 292 -20.74 -59.06 7.33
C ASP A 292 -21.69 -60.24 7.01
N ASP A 293 -21.78 -60.68 5.76
CA ASP A 293 -22.66 -61.75 5.25
C ASP A 293 -21.97 -62.56 4.14
N LEU A 294 -20.99 -63.39 4.53
CA LEU A 294 -19.99 -63.99 3.64
C LEU A 294 -20.55 -64.89 2.53
N ASP A 295 -21.80 -65.36 2.66
CA ASP A 295 -22.47 -66.19 1.65
C ASP A 295 -23.67 -65.50 0.97
N GLY A 296 -23.95 -64.24 1.32
CA GLY A 296 -24.98 -63.41 0.71
C GLY A 296 -26.42 -63.91 0.92
N ASP A 297 -26.68 -64.72 1.95
CA ASP A 297 -28.02 -65.27 2.22
C ASP A 297 -28.93 -64.35 3.04
N GLY A 298 -28.39 -63.26 3.58
CA GLY A 298 -29.08 -62.26 4.37
C GLY A 298 -29.02 -62.51 5.88
N VAL A 299 -28.24 -63.50 6.35
CA VAL A 299 -27.99 -63.80 7.76
C VAL A 299 -26.58 -63.36 8.13
N PRO A 300 -26.42 -62.33 8.99
CA PRO A 300 -25.10 -61.86 9.37
C PRO A 300 -24.20 -62.95 9.97
N ASN A 301 -22.92 -62.87 9.65
CA ASN A 301 -21.85 -63.79 10.06
C ASN A 301 -21.84 -64.10 11.56
N ASP A 302 -22.26 -63.17 12.42
CA ASP A 302 -22.27 -63.33 13.88
C ASP A 302 -23.41 -64.20 14.42
N VAL A 303 -24.46 -64.39 13.63
CA VAL A 303 -25.64 -65.21 13.94
C VAL A 303 -25.84 -66.38 12.98
N ASP A 304 -25.07 -66.43 11.90
CA ASP A 304 -25.08 -67.52 10.95
C ASP A 304 -24.34 -68.76 11.50
N GLN A 305 -24.98 -69.92 11.35
CA GLN A 305 -24.40 -71.20 11.72
C GLN A 305 -23.51 -71.76 10.60
N CYS A 306 -23.68 -71.29 9.36
CA CYS A 306 -23.01 -71.78 8.17
C CYS A 306 -22.55 -70.67 7.25
N ILE A 307 -21.61 -69.86 7.76
CA ILE A 307 -20.99 -68.68 7.14
C ILE A 307 -20.44 -68.88 5.70
N ASP A 308 -20.36 -70.10 5.19
CA ASP A 308 -19.83 -70.43 3.87
C ASP A 308 -20.85 -71.12 2.94
N VAL A 309 -22.16 -71.12 3.28
CA VAL A 309 -23.18 -71.87 2.54
C VAL A 309 -24.49 -71.09 2.39
N ALA A 310 -24.59 -70.39 1.26
CA ALA A 310 -25.76 -69.57 0.93
C ALA A 310 -27.10 -70.34 1.03
N GLY A 311 -27.97 -69.89 1.93
CA GLY A 311 -29.41 -70.15 1.89
C GLY A 311 -30.04 -70.57 3.21
N ASP A 312 -31.35 -70.33 3.32
CA ASP A 312 -32.20 -70.66 4.47
C ASP A 312 -31.86 -72.06 5.05
N VAL A 313 -31.04 -72.09 6.11
CA VAL A 313 -30.89 -73.29 6.94
C VAL A 313 -32.21 -73.47 7.68
N GLU A 314 -33.20 -74.08 7.01
CA GLU A 314 -34.40 -74.58 7.66
C GLU A 314 -34.02 -75.83 8.49
N SER A 315 -33.22 -75.65 9.53
CA SER A 315 -33.01 -76.68 10.54
C SER A 315 -32.94 -76.05 11.92
N SER A 316 -34.13 -75.96 12.52
CA SER A 316 -34.34 -75.93 13.96
C SER A 316 -33.85 -77.19 14.70
N GLU A 317 -32.87 -77.92 14.14
CA GLU A 317 -32.29 -79.12 14.72
C GLU A 317 -30.84 -78.86 15.17
N PRO A 318 -30.54 -78.96 16.47
CA PRO A 318 -29.17 -78.83 16.95
C PRO A 318 -28.34 -80.01 16.44
N GLY A 319 -27.48 -79.78 15.44
CA GLY A 319 -26.54 -80.77 14.91
C GLY A 319 -26.54 -80.98 13.40
N ALA A 320 -27.24 -80.18 12.61
CA ALA A 320 -27.01 -80.13 11.16
C ALA A 320 -25.63 -79.50 10.91
N GLY A 321 -24.71 -80.25 10.30
CA GLY A 321 -23.46 -79.67 9.82
C GLY A 321 -23.71 -78.83 8.59
N CYS A 322 -22.83 -77.87 8.31
CA CYS A 322 -22.80 -77.10 7.08
C CYS A 322 -22.42 -78.04 5.93
N GLU A 323 -23.41 -78.81 5.47
CA GLU A 323 -23.30 -79.67 4.31
C GLU A 323 -24.12 -79.02 3.20
N SER A 324 -23.40 -78.45 2.22
CA SER A 324 -23.98 -78.03 0.95
C SER A 324 -24.82 -79.17 0.38
N THR A 325 -26.14 -79.02 0.35
CA THR A 325 -27.03 -79.97 -0.33
C THR A 325 -27.05 -79.70 -1.84
N GLY A 326 -25.87 -79.47 -2.43
CA GLY A 326 -25.63 -79.47 -3.87
C GLY A 326 -25.50 -80.89 -4.43
N GLY A 327 -26.57 -81.69 -4.35
CA GLY A 327 -26.62 -82.98 -5.04
C GLY A 327 -27.01 -82.80 -6.52
N PRO A 328 -26.23 -83.26 -7.51
CA PRO A 328 -26.68 -83.24 -8.89
C PRO A 328 -27.84 -84.22 -9.06
N THR A 329 -29.00 -83.69 -9.45
CA THR A 329 -30.13 -84.50 -9.89
C THR A 329 -29.72 -85.28 -11.14
N GLY A 330 -30.06 -86.58 -11.14
CA GLY A 330 -29.37 -87.60 -11.90
C GLY A 330 -29.43 -87.52 -13.43
N GLU A 331 -28.39 -88.10 -14.03
CA GLU A 331 -28.42 -88.65 -15.39
C GLU A 331 -28.21 -90.17 -15.31
N PRO A 332 -28.97 -91.00 -16.06
CA PRO A 332 -28.70 -92.42 -16.17
C PRO A 332 -27.58 -92.71 -17.19
N GLU A 333 -26.80 -93.75 -16.88
CA GLU A 333 -25.63 -94.28 -17.59
C GLU A 333 -25.72 -94.36 -19.13
N PRO A 334 -24.60 -94.20 -19.87
CA PRO A 334 -24.48 -94.66 -21.25
C PRO A 334 -24.04 -96.13 -21.31
N PRO A 335 -24.53 -96.94 -22.26
CA PRO A 335 -24.09 -98.32 -22.39
C PRO A 335 -22.69 -98.43 -22.99
N ALA A 336 -21.95 -99.41 -22.48
CA ALA A 336 -20.62 -99.80 -22.91
C ALA A 336 -20.56 -100.31 -24.36
N GLY A 337 -19.46 -99.97 -25.05
CA GLY A 337 -18.79 -100.88 -25.98
C GLY A 337 -18.45 -100.34 -27.37
N ALA A 338 -17.21 -99.85 -27.55
CA ALA A 338 -16.34 -100.20 -28.67
C ALA A 338 -14.88 -99.80 -28.37
N SER A 339 -13.96 -100.71 -28.72
CA SER A 339 -12.51 -100.71 -28.45
C SER A 339 -11.70 -99.74 -29.31
N PRO A 340 -10.37 -99.57 -29.03
CA PRO A 340 -9.61 -98.39 -29.41
C PRO A 340 -8.98 -98.53 -30.79
N ASP A 341 -8.74 -97.39 -31.44
CA ASP A 341 -7.75 -97.34 -32.52
C ASP A 341 -6.81 -96.16 -32.35
N THR A 342 -5.53 -96.54 -32.32
CA THR A 342 -4.35 -95.70 -32.21
C THR A 342 -4.10 -94.98 -33.53
N SER A 343 -3.75 -93.69 -33.50
CA SER A 343 -2.74 -93.14 -34.42
C SER A 343 -2.30 -91.75 -34.00
N ALA A 344 -1.06 -91.71 -33.52
CA ALA A 344 -0.24 -90.51 -33.58
C ALA A 344 -0.04 -90.11 -35.04
N PHE A 345 -0.13 -88.81 -35.34
CA PHE A 345 0.50 -88.23 -36.52
C PHE A 345 1.12 -86.88 -36.17
N GLN A 346 2.45 -86.85 -36.25
CA GLN A 346 3.26 -85.65 -36.29
C GLN A 346 2.97 -84.89 -37.60
N GLY A 347 2.98 -83.57 -37.55
CA GLY A 347 2.91 -82.73 -38.75
C GLY A 347 3.18 -81.26 -38.42
N SER A 348 4.40 -80.83 -38.71
CA SER A 348 4.98 -79.51 -38.45
C SER A 348 4.44 -78.40 -39.36
N SER A 349 4.80 -77.16 -39.00
CA SER A 349 4.92 -75.95 -39.84
C SER A 349 3.62 -75.13 -40.03
N GLN A 350 3.55 -73.80 -39.97
CA GLN A 350 4.58 -72.74 -40.03
C GLN A 350 4.21 -71.51 -39.16
N ALA A 351 5.27 -70.75 -38.87
CA ALA A 351 5.30 -69.36 -38.42
C ALA A 351 4.27 -68.41 -39.05
N ALA A 352 3.70 -67.52 -38.23
CA ALA A 352 3.55 -66.11 -38.59
C ALA A 352 3.60 -65.23 -37.32
N SER A 353 4.67 -64.44 -37.24
CA SER A 353 4.91 -63.40 -36.26
C SER A 353 4.16 -62.12 -36.66
N CYS A 354 3.55 -61.43 -35.70
CA CYS A 354 3.26 -60.01 -35.78
C CYS A 354 3.61 -59.35 -34.45
N SER A 355 4.83 -58.80 -34.37
CA SER A 355 5.16 -57.73 -33.43
C SER A 355 4.87 -56.39 -34.10
N SER A 356 4.15 -55.50 -33.44
CA SER A 356 4.05 -54.10 -33.84
C SER A 356 4.49 -53.20 -32.68
N THR A 357 5.67 -52.62 -32.82
CA THR A 357 6.10 -51.40 -32.12
C THR A 357 6.15 -50.23 -33.12
N PRO A 358 6.12 -48.98 -32.63
CA PRO A 358 5.41 -47.88 -33.25
C PRO A 358 6.29 -46.97 -34.10
N ARG A 359 5.67 -46.10 -34.89
CA ARG A 359 6.22 -44.79 -35.31
C ARG A 359 5.11 -43.85 -35.81
N HIS A 360 4.99 -42.72 -35.12
CA HIS A 360 4.56 -41.39 -35.62
C HIS A 360 5.27 -41.00 -36.94
N PRO A 361 4.77 -40.05 -37.76
CA PRO A 361 4.22 -38.71 -37.40
C PRO A 361 2.89 -38.40 -38.14
N GLY A 362 2.12 -37.33 -37.93
CA GLY A 362 2.20 -36.07 -37.21
C GLY A 362 1.03 -35.19 -37.71
N THR A 363 0.85 -34.01 -37.11
CA THR A 363 0.00 -32.87 -37.53
C THR A 363 -1.52 -32.94 -37.33
N PHE A 364 -1.98 -32.42 -36.18
CA PHE A 364 -3.21 -31.63 -35.90
C PHE A 364 -2.97 -31.04 -34.50
N GLY A 365 -3.26 -29.82 -34.08
CA GLY A 365 -3.95 -28.65 -34.61
C GLY A 365 -4.13 -27.79 -33.35
N LEU A 366 -3.44 -26.64 -33.28
CA LEU A 366 -3.52 -25.74 -32.13
C LEU A 366 -4.93 -25.13 -32.04
N SER A 367 -5.66 -25.45 -30.98
CA SER A 367 -6.83 -24.68 -30.54
C SER A 367 -6.36 -23.62 -29.53
N LEU A 368 -6.26 -22.39 -30.04
CA LEU A 368 -6.21 -21.15 -29.25
C LEU A 368 -7.61 -20.90 -28.67
N ILE A 369 -7.71 -20.85 -27.34
CA ILE A 369 -8.87 -20.28 -26.65
C ILE A 369 -8.74 -18.75 -26.75
N ALA A 370 -9.72 -18.14 -27.42
CA ALA A 370 -9.78 -16.70 -27.63
C ALA A 370 -10.33 -15.99 -26.39
N LEU A 371 -9.51 -15.09 -25.82
CA LEU A 371 -9.98 -14.03 -24.94
C LEU A 371 -10.97 -13.12 -25.68
N ALA A 372 -12.16 -12.95 -25.13
CA ALA A 372 -13.11 -11.92 -25.54
C ALA A 372 -12.71 -10.58 -24.90
N ALA A 373 -12.16 -9.67 -25.71
CA ALA A 373 -11.99 -8.27 -25.35
C ALA A 373 -13.33 -7.53 -25.50
N ALA A 374 -13.90 -7.08 -24.38
CA ALA A 374 -15.01 -6.12 -24.38
C ALA A 374 -14.46 -4.69 -24.36
N ALA A 375 -14.66 -3.98 -25.48
CA ALA A 375 -14.35 -2.57 -25.62
C ALA A 375 -15.37 -1.71 -24.85
N VAL A 376 -14.90 -0.93 -23.87
CA VAL A 376 -15.64 0.23 -23.35
C VAL A 376 -15.03 1.50 -23.94
N ALA A 377 -15.86 2.21 -24.70
CA ALA A 377 -15.49 3.41 -25.42
C ALA A 377 -15.16 4.58 -24.48
N ALA A 378 -13.97 5.15 -24.65
CA ALA A 378 -13.59 6.44 -24.11
C ALA A 378 -14.47 7.55 -24.72
N SER A 379 -15.27 8.22 -23.89
CA SER A 379 -15.95 9.46 -24.24
C SER A 379 -15.05 10.65 -23.93
N ALA A 380 -14.13 10.97 -24.83
CA ALA A 380 -13.38 12.22 -24.79
C ALA A 380 -14.28 13.37 -25.29
N ARG A 381 -15.03 14.03 -24.39
CA ARG A 381 -15.63 15.34 -24.69
C ARG A 381 -14.58 16.43 -24.58
N ARG A 382 -14.10 16.81 -25.76
CA ARG A 382 -13.28 17.97 -26.07
C ARG A 382 -13.86 19.24 -25.43
N SER A 383 -13.18 19.78 -24.42
CA SER A 383 -13.45 21.12 -23.89
C SER A 383 -13.10 22.16 -24.97
N ARG A 384 -14.07 23.00 -25.32
CA ARG A 384 -13.88 24.15 -26.22
C ARG A 384 -13.05 25.20 -25.47
N ARG A 385 -11.82 25.46 -25.94
CA ARG A 385 -11.14 26.74 -25.66
C ARG A 385 -11.79 27.83 -26.50
N ASP A 386 -12.51 28.73 -25.85
CA ASP A 386 -12.86 30.04 -26.40
C ASP A 386 -11.58 30.89 -26.46
N SER A 387 -10.95 30.95 -27.63
CA SER A 387 -10.01 32.02 -27.94
C SER A 387 -10.81 33.21 -28.48
N LYS A 388 -11.01 34.21 -27.61
CA LYS A 388 -11.45 35.55 -28.01
C LYS A 388 -10.40 36.18 -28.91
N THR A 389 -10.78 36.36 -30.17
CA THR A 389 -10.15 37.30 -31.09
C THR A 389 -10.53 38.72 -30.67
N THR A 390 -9.57 39.52 -30.23
CA THR A 390 -9.66 40.99 -30.26
C THR A 390 -8.96 41.49 -31.52
N CYS A 391 -9.72 42.16 -32.39
CA CYS A 391 -9.21 43.11 -33.37
C CYS A 391 -9.62 44.51 -32.92
N GLY A 392 -8.66 45.44 -32.95
CA GLY A 392 -8.83 46.85 -32.61
C GLY A 392 -7.50 47.45 -32.20
#